data_AF-A0A7V4G8E4-F1
#
_entry.id   AF-A0A7V4G8E4-F1
#
_cell.length_a   1.000
_cell.length_b   1.000
_cell.length_c   1.000
_cell.angle_alpha   90.00
_cell.angle_beta   90.00
_cell.angle_gamma   90.00
#
_symmetry.space_group_name_H-M   'P 1'
#
loop_
_entity.id
_entity.type
_entity.pdbx_description
1 polymer ?
#
loop_
_entity_poly.entity_id
_entity_poly.type
_entity_poly.pdbx_seq_one_letter_code
_entity_poly.pdbx_strand_id
1 'polypeptide(L)'
;MVCAWMERAGHQSTRSAAAASWRNWGKELPDGGQRLGCVVVMSRTGGNHVGLYLDEDDVGVYCLGGNQGNRVSVRRYPWERITNFRWPA
;
A
#
# COMPACT_ATOMS: atom_id res chain seq x y z
N MET A 1 -6.49 -0.70 9.18
CA MET A 1 -6.62 -1.89 8.30
C MET A 1 -5.25 -2.45 7.96
N VAL A 2 -4.46 -1.79 7.11
CA VAL A 2 -3.09 -2.24 6.78
C VAL A 2 -2.22 -2.43 8.02
N CYS A 3 -2.35 -1.56 9.03
CA CYS A 3 -1.67 -1.76 10.32
C CYS A 3 -2.01 -3.12 10.96
N ALA A 4 -3.29 -3.47 11.03
CA ALA A 4 -3.72 -4.71 11.66
C ALA A 4 -3.23 -5.95 10.87
N TRP A 5 -3.15 -5.87 9.54
CA TRP A 5 -2.58 -6.94 8.73
C TRP A 5 -1.08 -7.12 8.98
N MET A 6 -0.32 -6.02 9.03
CA MET A 6 1.11 -6.09 9.31
C MET A 6 1.42 -6.62 10.70
N GLU A 7 0.73 -6.14 11.74
CA GLU A 7 0.97 -6.61 13.11
C GLU A 7 0.61 -8.11 13.24
N ARG A 8 -0.45 -8.58 12.56
CA ARG A 8 -0.80 -10.01 12.50
C ARG A 8 0.22 -10.86 11.74
N ALA A 9 0.90 -10.26 10.77
CA ALA A 9 2.00 -10.89 10.04
C ALA A 9 3.33 -10.85 10.83
N GLY A 10 3.34 -10.28 12.05
CA GLY A 10 4.55 -10.18 12.88
C GLY A 10 5.41 -8.95 12.57
N HIS A 11 4.92 -8.00 11.78
CA HIS A 11 5.64 -6.77 11.45
C HIS A 11 5.03 -5.57 12.16
N GLN A 12 5.85 -4.83 12.91
CA GLN A 12 5.40 -3.60 13.55
C GLN A 12 4.96 -2.59 12.48
N SER A 13 3.71 -2.14 12.56
CA SER A 13 3.13 -1.18 11.63
C SER A 13 3.47 0.26 12.02
N THR A 14 3.01 1.23 11.23
CA THR A 14 3.10 2.64 11.60
C THR A 14 2.22 3.02 12.79
N ARG A 15 1.26 2.16 13.16
CA ARG A 15 0.24 2.40 14.21
C ARG A 15 -0.54 3.71 14.06
N SER A 16 -0.55 4.28 12.86
CA SER A 16 -1.27 5.51 12.52
C SER A 16 -2.40 5.22 11.54
N ALA A 17 -3.52 5.91 11.69
CA ALA A 17 -4.62 5.88 10.73
C ALA A 17 -4.28 6.61 9.42
N ALA A 18 -3.26 7.47 9.41
CA ALA A 18 -2.89 8.26 8.24
C ALA A 18 -2.12 7.42 7.21
N ALA A 19 -2.62 7.32 5.99
CA ALA A 19 -1.93 6.64 4.89
C ALA A 19 -0.53 7.22 4.61
N ALA A 20 -0.34 8.54 4.83
CA ALA A 20 0.95 9.20 4.66
C ALA A 20 2.06 8.65 5.59
N SER A 21 1.69 8.10 6.75
CA SER A 21 2.67 7.53 7.69
C SER A 21 3.47 6.37 7.10
N TRP A 22 2.90 5.67 6.11
CA TRP A 22 3.55 4.53 5.46
C TRP A 22 4.68 4.95 4.52
N ARG A 23 4.78 6.23 4.13
CA ARG A 23 5.86 6.71 3.26
C ARG A 23 7.25 6.54 3.85
N ASN A 24 7.41 6.46 5.17
CA ASN A 24 8.73 6.29 5.80
C ASN A 24 8.83 4.96 6.55
N TRP A 25 7.93 4.01 6.28
CA TRP A 25 7.86 2.74 6.98
C TRP A 25 8.68 1.67 6.28
N GLY A 26 9.46 0.91 7.06
CA GLY A 26 10.26 -0.20 6.53
C GLY A 26 11.29 0.26 5.50
N LYS A 27 11.57 -0.60 4.52
CA LYS A 27 12.49 -0.33 3.42
C LYS A 27 11.73 0.11 2.17
N GLU A 28 12.22 1.17 1.51
CA GLU A 28 11.78 1.53 0.16
C GLU A 28 12.19 0.47 -0.85
N LEU A 29 11.25 0.03 -1.67
CA LEU A 29 11.55 -0.77 -2.85
C LEU A 29 11.80 0.19 -4.03
N PRO A 30 12.89 0.00 -4.79
CA PRO A 30 13.15 0.79 -6.00
C PRO A 30 12.14 0.46 -7.10
N ASP A 31 12.12 1.25 -8.16
CA ASP A 31 11.33 1.00 -9.36
C ASP A 31 11.63 -0.41 -9.92
N GLY A 32 10.58 -1.17 -10.23
CA GLY A 32 10.69 -2.58 -10.64
C GLY A 32 10.96 -3.56 -9.48
N GLY A 33 11.12 -3.07 -8.25
CA GLY A 33 11.40 -3.86 -7.05
C GLY A 33 10.17 -4.29 -6.25
N GLN A 34 8.96 -3.96 -6.71
CA GLN A 34 7.69 -4.33 -6.08
C GLN A 34 7.53 -5.84 -5.94
N ARG A 35 6.82 -6.26 -4.88
CA ARG A 35 6.68 -7.67 -4.48
C ARG A 35 5.27 -7.90 -3.96
N LEU A 36 4.74 -9.11 -4.19
CA LEU A 36 3.46 -9.53 -3.63
C LEU A 36 3.39 -9.23 -2.13
N GLY A 37 2.35 -8.48 -1.72
CA GLY A 37 2.12 -8.09 -0.33
C GLY A 37 2.89 -6.86 0.15
N CYS A 38 3.74 -6.22 -0.68
CA CYS A 38 4.37 -4.97 -0.27
C CYS A 38 3.33 -3.87 -0.07
N VAL A 39 3.63 -2.91 0.79
CA VAL A 39 2.72 -1.78 1.02
C VAL A 39 2.84 -0.81 -0.14
N VAL A 40 1.71 -0.48 -0.75
CA VAL A 40 1.61 0.53 -1.81
C VAL A 40 1.05 1.80 -1.21
N VAL A 41 1.83 2.89 -1.29
CA VAL A 41 1.37 4.22 -0.91
C VAL A 41 0.94 4.96 -2.17
N MET A 42 -0.25 5.57 -2.11
CA MET A 42 -0.87 6.21 -3.25
C MET A 42 -1.31 7.64 -2.92
N SER A 43 -1.19 8.54 -3.89
CA SER A 43 -1.79 9.88 -3.84
C SER A 43 -3.28 9.84 -4.20
N ARG A 44 -4.06 10.75 -3.61
CA ARG A 44 -5.46 11.01 -4.00
C ARG A 44 -5.83 12.46 -3.73
N THR A 45 -6.89 12.94 -4.37
CA THR A 45 -7.49 14.23 -3.99
C THR A 45 -7.84 14.22 -2.49
N GLY A 46 -7.34 15.20 -1.75
CA GLY A 46 -7.55 15.31 -0.30
C GLY A 46 -6.65 14.40 0.56
N GLY A 47 -5.57 13.82 0.01
CA GLY A 47 -4.52 13.21 0.82
C GLY A 47 -3.89 11.96 0.19
N ASN A 48 -3.85 10.88 0.96
CA ASN A 48 -3.20 9.64 0.55
C ASN A 48 -4.11 8.44 0.75
N HIS A 49 -3.72 7.32 0.14
CA HIS A 49 -4.30 6.02 0.29
C HIS A 49 -3.20 4.96 0.46
N VAL A 50 -3.55 3.81 1.02
CA VAL A 50 -2.61 2.71 1.27
C VAL A 50 -3.30 1.37 1.08
N GLY A 51 -2.60 0.43 0.47
CA GLY A 51 -3.04 -0.94 0.23
C GLY A 51 -1.85 -1.90 0.18
N LEU A 52 -2.13 -3.17 -0.12
CA LEU A 52 -1.09 -4.17 -0.38
C LEU A 52 -1.04 -4.48 -1.87
N TYR A 53 0.15 -4.58 -2.43
CA TYR A 53 0.39 -4.96 -3.81
C TYR A 53 -0.06 -6.39 -4.06
N LEU A 54 -0.80 -6.62 -5.14
CA LEU A 54 -1.17 -7.96 -5.61
C LEU A 54 -0.53 -8.28 -6.95
N ASP A 55 -0.67 -7.37 -7.91
CA ASP A 55 -0.23 -7.56 -9.29
C ASP A 55 -0.16 -6.20 -9.99
N GLU A 56 0.32 -6.18 -11.23
CA GLU A 56 0.37 -4.99 -12.07
C GLU A 56 0.17 -5.29 -13.56
N ASP A 57 -0.21 -4.27 -14.30
CA ASP A 57 -0.26 -4.26 -15.76
C ASP A 57 0.31 -2.95 -16.30
N ASP A 58 0.35 -2.81 -17.62
CA ASP A 58 0.89 -1.63 -18.31
C ASP A 58 0.20 -0.32 -17.89
N VAL A 59 -1.01 -0.39 -17.33
CA VAL A 59 -1.84 0.77 -17.02
C VAL A 59 -2.01 1.00 -15.51
N GLY A 60 -1.50 0.13 -14.64
CA GLY A 60 -1.49 0.37 -13.21
C GLY A 60 -1.23 -0.84 -12.33
N VAL A 61 -1.51 -0.64 -11.04
CA VAL A 61 -1.22 -1.58 -9.96
C VAL A 61 -2.52 -2.05 -9.31
N TYR A 62 -2.67 -3.36 -9.15
CA TYR A 62 -3.75 -3.98 -8.40
C TYR A 62 -3.39 -4.03 -6.91
N CYS A 63 -4.22 -3.36 -6.10
CA CYS A 63 -4.03 -3.27 -4.66
C CYS A 63 -5.18 -3.93 -3.91
N LEU A 64 -4.86 -4.73 -2.88
CA LEU A 64 -5.81 -5.15 -1.87
C LEU A 64 -6.00 -4.03 -0.85
N GLY A 65 -7.21 -3.46 -0.83
CA GLY A 65 -7.63 -2.44 0.13
C GLY A 65 -8.46 -3.05 1.25
N GLY A 66 -8.20 -2.63 2.49
CA GLY A 66 -8.92 -3.17 3.64
C GLY A 66 -10.35 -2.64 3.79
N ASN A 67 -10.56 -1.33 3.64
CA ASN A 67 -11.87 -0.70 3.88
C ASN A 67 -12.29 0.24 2.75
N GLN A 68 -12.21 -0.24 1.50
CA GLN A 68 -12.56 0.56 0.34
C GLN A 68 -14.06 0.38 0.05
N GLY A 69 -14.89 1.28 0.59
CA GLY A 69 -16.35 1.19 0.48
C GLY A 69 -16.94 0.13 1.43
N ASN A 70 -16.52 0.16 2.70
CA ASN A 70 -16.98 -0.74 3.77
C ASN A 70 -16.74 -2.23 3.50
N ARG A 71 -15.72 -2.55 2.70
CA ARG A 71 -15.31 -3.93 2.40
C ARG A 71 -13.82 -4.04 2.12
N VAL A 72 -13.33 -5.26 2.25
CA VAL A 72 -12.08 -5.70 1.62
C VAL A 72 -12.34 -5.84 0.12
N SER A 73 -11.50 -5.22 -0.72
CA SER A 73 -11.62 -5.35 -2.17
C SER A 73 -10.28 -5.15 -2.86
N VAL A 74 -10.16 -5.75 -4.04
CA VAL A 74 -9.08 -5.47 -4.99
C VAL A 74 -9.51 -4.32 -5.88
N ARG A 75 -8.63 -3.33 -6.06
CA ARG A 75 -8.83 -2.25 -7.04
C ARG A 75 -7.54 -1.95 -7.77
N ARG A 76 -7.68 -1.58 -9.04
CA ARG A 76 -6.56 -1.06 -9.85
C ARG A 76 -6.42 0.44 -9.65
N TYR A 77 -5.18 0.90 -9.50
CA TYR A 77 -4.81 2.30 -9.43
C TYR A 77 -3.79 2.60 -10.53
N PRO A 78 -3.92 3.73 -11.25
CA PRO A 78 -2.95 4.09 -12.29
C PRO A 78 -1.57 4.35 -11.69
N TRP A 79 -0.52 4.06 -12.45
CA TRP A 79 0.88 4.26 -12.06
C TRP A 79 1.15 5.67 -11.52
N GLU A 80 0.55 6.69 -12.13
CA GLU A 80 0.67 8.10 -11.72
C GLU A 80 0.23 8.38 -10.27
N ARG A 81 -0.62 7.52 -9.70
CA ARG A 81 -1.05 7.65 -8.29
C ARG A 81 -0.10 6.95 -7.34
N ILE A 82 0.75 6.04 -7.80
CA ILE A 82 1.66 5.30 -6.94
C ILE A 82 2.82 6.20 -6.56
N THR A 83 3.07 6.35 -5.26
CA THR A 83 4.18 7.19 -4.78
C THR A 83 5.34 6.37 -4.24
N ASN A 84 5.06 5.24 -3.58
CA ASN A 84 6.11 4.39 -2.99
C ASN A 84 5.62 2.95 -2.86
N PHE A 85 6.57 2.02 -2.96
CA PHE A 85 6.44 0.65 -2.50
C PHE A 85 7.30 0.45 -1.26
N ARG A 86 6.75 -0.19 -0.22
CA ARG A 86 7.43 -0.40 1.07
C ARG A 86 7.39 -1.85 1.49
N TRP A 87 8.51 -2.35 1.99
CA TRP A 87 8.68 -3.70 2.50
C TRP A 87 8.97 -3.67 4.00
N PRO A 88 8.46 -4.63 4.81
CA PRO A 88 8.91 -4.76 6.20
C PRO A 88 10.44 -4.88 6.27
N ALA A 89 11.04 -4.21 7.25
CA ALA A 89 12.48 -4.32 7.53
C ALA A 89 12.80 -5.64 8.25
#